data_AF-A0A2N0QHR5-F1
#
_entry.id   AF-A0A2N0QHR5-F1
#
_cell.length_a   1.000
_cell.length_b   1.000
_cell.length_c   1.000
_cell.angle_alpha   90.00
_cell.angle_beta   90.00
_cell.angle_gamma   90.00
#
_symmetry.space_group_name_H-M   'P 1'
#
loop_
_entity.id
_entity.type
_entity.pdbx_description
1 polymer ?
#
loop_
_entity_poly.entity_id
_entity_poly.type
_entity_poly.pdbx_seq_one_letter_code
_entity_poly.pdbx_strand_id
1 'polypeptide(L)'
;MLGDLPENAAVTLTFNSVNCHHPCHKCLVEREKLNNVELTNDQIILRTPENMRCLVEQNSAQQYSLHDMKNIFWNYPQLNIYLSTIPDRMHHLDLGLFNYQVTYTRVLLKELCGQIAVDELDNRLAKIPRFPGLKIFKNGLENIKRFTANEFRNMMK
;
A
#
# COMPACT_ATOMS: atom_id res chain seq x y z
N MET A 1 1.55 0.63 0.01
CA MET A 1 0.96 -0.72 0.20
C MET A 1 1.47 -1.60 -0.94
N LEU A 2 2.64 -2.22 -0.76
CA LEU A 2 3.38 -2.98 -1.79
C LEU A 2 3.44 -4.48 -1.45
N GLY A 3 2.59 -4.95 -0.53
CA GLY A 3 2.81 -6.23 0.16
C GLY A 3 2.13 -7.46 -0.45
N ASP A 4 1.45 -7.33 -1.60
CA ASP A 4 0.80 -8.46 -2.26
C ASP A 4 0.69 -8.17 -3.76
N LEU A 5 1.86 -8.12 -4.38
CA LEU A 5 2.07 -7.64 -5.75
C LEU A 5 2.27 -8.72 -6.82
N PRO A 6 2.68 -9.98 -6.57
CA PRO A 6 3.08 -10.85 -7.69
C PRO A 6 1.92 -11.15 -8.64
N GLU A 7 0.74 -11.48 -8.12
CA GLU A 7 -0.45 -11.79 -8.92
C GLU A 7 -0.93 -10.55 -9.67
N ASN A 8 -1.02 -9.42 -8.97
CA ASN A 8 -1.46 -8.16 -9.57
C ASN A 8 -0.48 -7.69 -10.64
N ALA A 9 0.82 -7.79 -10.38
CA ALA A 9 1.87 -7.45 -11.33
C ALA A 9 1.83 -8.36 -12.56
N ALA A 10 1.60 -9.67 -12.36
CA ALA A 10 1.43 -10.62 -13.45
C ALA A 10 0.19 -10.30 -14.30
N VAL A 11 -0.96 -10.05 -13.68
CA VAL A 11 -2.21 -9.73 -14.39
C VAL A 11 -2.11 -8.41 -15.13
N THR A 12 -1.48 -7.40 -14.54
CA THR A 12 -1.36 -6.04 -15.10
C THR A 12 -0.14 -5.84 -16.00
N LEU A 13 0.74 -6.86 -16.08
CA LEU A 13 2.02 -6.83 -16.76
C LEU A 13 2.98 -5.77 -16.23
N THR A 14 2.92 -5.43 -14.95
CA THR A 14 3.89 -4.52 -14.33
C THR A 14 5.07 -5.29 -13.72
N PHE A 15 6.22 -4.65 -13.59
CA PHE A 15 7.38 -5.27 -12.95
C PHE A 15 7.11 -5.52 -11.47
N ASN A 16 7.38 -6.75 -11.02
CA ASN A 16 7.28 -7.14 -9.61
C ASN A 16 8.57 -6.78 -8.85
N SER A 17 8.94 -5.50 -8.83
CA SER A 17 10.13 -4.99 -8.14
C SER A 17 9.88 -3.63 -7.53
N VAL A 18 10.20 -3.48 -6.25
CA VAL A 18 10.11 -2.17 -5.56
C VAL A 18 11.14 -1.15 -6.06
N ASN A 19 12.16 -1.60 -6.80
CA ASN A 19 13.22 -0.75 -7.32
C ASN A 19 12.94 -0.20 -8.72
N CYS A 20 11.83 -0.55 -9.35
CA CYS A 20 11.48 0.02 -10.64
C CYS A 20 10.96 1.47 -10.50
N HIS A 21 10.99 2.22 -11.61
CA HIS A 21 10.58 3.63 -11.63
C HIS A 21 9.11 3.85 -11.22
N HIS A 22 8.21 2.95 -11.63
CA HIS A 22 6.76 3.04 -11.37
C HIS A 22 6.23 1.73 -10.78
N PRO A 23 6.53 1.43 -9.50
CA PRO A 23 6.28 0.11 -8.89
C PRO A 23 4.82 -0.16 -8.53
N CYS A 24 3.94 0.83 -8.68
CA CYS A 24 2.52 0.63 -8.44
C CYS A 24 1.86 -0.02 -9.66
N HIS A 25 1.12 -1.11 -9.43
CA HIS A 25 0.30 -1.77 -10.46
C HIS A 25 -0.96 -0.98 -10.81
N LYS A 26 -1.31 0.05 -10.01
CA LYS A 26 -2.54 0.84 -10.18
C LYS A 26 -2.31 2.25 -10.74
N CYS A 27 -1.14 2.84 -10.52
CA CYS A 27 -0.82 4.19 -10.99
C CYS A 27 0.62 4.30 -11.49
N LEU A 28 0.89 5.39 -12.21
CA LEU A 28 2.21 5.75 -12.72
C LEU A 28 2.96 6.71 -11.79
N VAL A 29 2.68 6.67 -10.49
CA VAL A 29 3.44 7.45 -9.51
C VAL A 29 4.87 6.89 -9.45
N GLU A 30 5.85 7.79 -9.55
CA GLU A 30 7.26 7.46 -9.40
C GLU A 30 7.56 6.91 -8.00
N ARG A 31 8.50 5.97 -7.92
CA ARG A 31 8.92 5.34 -6.67
C ARG A 31 9.25 6.35 -5.57
N GLU A 32 9.95 7.42 -5.93
CA GLU A 32 10.40 8.48 -5.02
C GLU A 32 9.23 9.30 -4.45
N LYS A 33 8.07 9.28 -5.13
CA LYS A 33 6.87 10.05 -4.76
C LYS A 33 5.79 9.19 -4.08
N LEU A 34 5.98 7.88 -3.92
CA LEU A 34 4.96 6.99 -3.33
C LEU A 34 4.54 7.34 -1.90
N ASN A 35 5.46 7.93 -1.13
CA ASN A 35 5.21 8.36 0.25
C ASN A 35 4.91 9.87 0.35
N ASN A 36 4.75 10.55 -0.79
CA ASN A 36 4.40 11.96 -0.81
C ASN A 36 2.90 12.13 -0.59
N VAL A 37 2.54 12.61 0.60
CA VAL A 37 1.15 12.85 1.01
C VAL A 37 0.54 14.11 0.41
N GLU A 38 1.37 15.00 -0.16
CA GLU A 38 0.93 16.24 -0.81
C GLU A 38 0.56 16.03 -2.29
N LEU A 39 0.61 14.80 -2.79
CA LEU A 39 0.19 14.49 -4.15
C LEU A 39 -1.32 14.74 -4.31
N THR A 40 -1.66 15.63 -5.24
CA THR A 40 -3.06 15.87 -5.61
C THR A 40 -3.55 14.78 -6.57
N ASN A 41 -4.88 14.60 -6.64
CA ASN A 41 -5.48 13.60 -7.53
C ASN A 41 -5.10 13.82 -9.01
N ASP A 42 -4.93 15.08 -9.42
CA ASP A 42 -4.55 15.44 -10.79
C ASP A 42 -3.11 15.03 -11.14
N GLN A 43 -2.24 14.89 -10.13
CA GLN A 43 -0.86 14.43 -10.30
C GLN A 43 -0.76 12.90 -10.35
N ILE A 44 -1.82 12.19 -9.95
CA ILE A 44 -1.84 10.73 -9.90
C ILE A 44 -2.47 10.21 -11.20
N ILE A 45 -1.61 9.82 -12.13
CA ILE A 45 -2.05 9.16 -13.36
C ILE A 45 -2.31 7.68 -13.06
N LEU A 46 -3.56 7.25 -13.18
CA LEU A 46 -3.94 5.84 -13.03
C LEU A 46 -3.53 5.02 -14.25
N ARG A 47 -3.19 3.75 -14.05
CA ARG A 47 -3.04 2.79 -15.14
C ARG A 47 -4.43 2.38 -15.64
N THR A 48 -4.63 2.39 -16.95
CA THR A 48 -5.85 1.95 -17.62
C THR A 48 -5.49 1.06 -18.81
N PRO A 49 -6.41 0.23 -19.31
CA PRO A 49 -6.17 -0.55 -20.52
C PRO A 49 -5.70 0.30 -21.70
N GLU A 50 -6.26 1.50 -21.86
CA GLU A 50 -5.98 2.41 -22.97
C GLU A 50 -4.57 2.98 -22.89
N ASN A 51 -4.19 3.55 -21.74
CA ASN A 51 -2.88 4.17 -21.61
C ASN A 51 -1.76 3.13 -21.56
N MET A 52 -1.97 1.96 -20.95
CA MET A 52 -0.96 0.90 -20.91
C MET A 52 -0.75 0.29 -22.29
N ARG A 53 -1.82 0.10 -23.07
CA ARG A 53 -1.71 -0.30 -24.48
C ARG A 53 -0.90 0.72 -25.28
N CYS A 54 -1.21 2.01 -25.13
CA CYS A 54 -0.52 3.09 -25.82
C CYS A 54 1.00 3.09 -25.51
N LEU A 55 1.38 2.89 -24.25
CA LEU A 55 2.79 2.82 -23.86
C LEU A 55 3.54 1.62 -24.46
N VAL A 56 2.88 0.46 -24.59
CA VAL A 56 3.45 -0.70 -25.28
C VAL A 56 3.61 -0.43 -26.77
N GLU A 57 2.58 0.11 -27.43
CA GLU A 57 2.62 0.43 -28.87
C GLU A 57 3.68 1.49 -29.22
N GLN A 58 4.01 2.37 -28.27
CA GLN A 58 5.06 3.38 -28.40
C GLN A 58 6.48 2.88 -28.04
N ASN A 59 6.64 1.61 -27.67
CA ASN A 59 7.90 1.03 -27.16
C ASN A 59 8.44 1.72 -25.89
N SER A 60 7.55 2.29 -25.07
CA SER A 60 7.88 2.98 -23.82
C SER A 60 7.61 2.13 -22.58
N ALA A 61 7.14 0.89 -22.73
CA ALA A 61 6.69 0.03 -21.64
C ALA A 61 7.70 -0.08 -20.48
N GLN A 62 8.97 -0.32 -20.78
CA GLN A 62 10.01 -0.50 -19.76
C GLN A 62 10.23 0.75 -18.89
N GLN A 63 10.14 1.94 -19.49
CA GLN A 63 10.30 3.22 -18.75
C GLN A 63 9.22 3.34 -17.68
N TYR A 64 8.00 2.87 -17.99
CA TYR A 64 6.86 2.85 -17.08
C TYR A 64 6.70 1.54 -16.30
N SER A 65 7.80 0.77 -16.19
CA SER A 65 7.85 -0.48 -15.40
C SER A 65 6.79 -1.50 -15.82
N LEU A 66 6.55 -1.60 -17.12
CA LEU A 66 5.61 -2.51 -17.77
C LEU A 66 6.38 -3.50 -18.65
N HIS A 67 5.93 -4.75 -18.69
CA HIS A 67 6.41 -5.75 -19.63
C HIS A 67 5.94 -5.42 -21.05
N ASP A 68 6.85 -5.57 -22.01
CA ASP A 68 6.59 -5.28 -23.42
C ASP A 68 5.80 -6.41 -24.09
N MET A 69 4.52 -6.49 -23.73
CA MET A 69 3.61 -7.54 -24.19
C MET A 69 2.17 -7.04 -24.14
N LYS A 70 1.38 -7.45 -25.14
CA LYS A 70 -0.05 -7.11 -25.19
C LYS A 70 -0.81 -7.91 -24.15
N ASN A 71 -1.55 -7.21 -23.29
CA ASN A 71 -2.40 -7.85 -22.31
C ASN A 71 -3.71 -8.31 -22.95
N ILE A 72 -4.07 -9.58 -22.77
CA ILE A 72 -5.32 -10.16 -23.28
C ILE A 72 -6.58 -9.48 -22.70
N PHE A 73 -6.49 -8.96 -21.48
CA PHE A 73 -7.62 -8.36 -20.79
C PHE A 73 -8.02 -6.99 -21.35
N TRP A 74 -7.12 -6.31 -22.09
CA TRP A 74 -7.43 -5.02 -22.70
C TRP A 74 -8.52 -5.10 -23.77
N ASN A 75 -8.83 -6.29 -24.27
CA ASN A 75 -9.90 -6.49 -25.27
C ASN A 75 -11.31 -6.52 -24.65
N TYR A 76 -11.42 -6.48 -23.33
CA TYR A 76 -12.69 -6.55 -22.60
C TYR A 76 -12.96 -5.21 -21.90
N PRO A 77 -13.68 -4.26 -22.54
CA PRO A 77 -13.90 -2.92 -22.00
C PRO A 77 -14.65 -2.92 -20.66
N GLN A 78 -15.41 -3.98 -20.36
CA GLN A 78 -16.09 -4.16 -19.08
C GLN A 78 -15.17 -4.58 -17.93
N LEU A 79 -13.91 -4.96 -18.20
CA LEU A 79 -12.96 -5.47 -17.22
C LEU A 79 -11.75 -4.54 -17.11
N ASN A 80 -11.72 -3.72 -16.05
CA ASN A 80 -10.54 -2.93 -15.72
C ASN A 80 -9.68 -3.64 -14.68
N ILE A 81 -8.72 -4.43 -15.16
CA ILE A 81 -7.79 -5.20 -14.32
C ILE A 81 -6.97 -4.33 -13.34
N TYR A 82 -6.75 -3.06 -13.65
CA TYR A 82 -6.02 -2.12 -12.79
C TYR A 82 -6.85 -1.64 -11.59
N LEU A 83 -8.18 -1.83 -11.65
CA LEU A 83 -9.11 -1.56 -10.55
C LEU A 83 -9.52 -2.84 -9.80
N SER A 84 -9.32 -4.02 -10.40
CA SER A 84 -9.77 -5.31 -9.86
C SER A 84 -8.93 -5.84 -8.69
N THR A 85 -7.93 -5.11 -8.22
CA THR A 85 -7.01 -5.59 -7.19
C THR A 85 -7.51 -5.33 -5.79
N ILE A 86 -7.69 -6.39 -5.02
CA ILE A 86 -7.93 -6.33 -3.58
C ILE A 86 -6.63 -6.79 -2.91
N PRO A 87 -5.98 -5.95 -2.09
CA PRO A 87 -4.79 -6.37 -1.36
C PRO A 87 -5.15 -7.54 -0.42
N ASP A 88 -4.37 -8.63 -0.42
CA ASP A 88 -4.52 -9.66 0.60
C ASP A 88 -4.11 -9.10 1.97
N ARG A 89 -5.14 -8.79 2.75
CA ARG A 89 -5.01 -8.25 4.09
C ARG A 89 -4.35 -9.24 5.05
N MET A 90 -4.53 -10.53 4.83
CA MET A 90 -3.99 -11.59 5.67
C MET A 90 -2.49 -11.76 5.40
N HIS A 91 -2.08 -11.74 4.13
CA HIS A 91 -0.66 -11.80 3.79
C HIS A 91 0.13 -10.58 4.31
N HIS A 92 -0.47 -9.38 4.27
CA HIS A 92 0.17 -8.17 4.83
C HIS A 92 0.41 -8.26 6.34
N LEU A 93 -0.51 -8.90 7.06
CA LEU A 93 -0.34 -9.18 8.48
C LEU A 93 0.87 -10.13 8.63
N ASP A 94 0.85 -11.30 8.00
CA ASP A 94 1.90 -12.33 8.14
C ASP A 94 3.31 -11.83 7.81
N LEU A 95 3.45 -10.91 6.84
CA LEU A 95 4.74 -10.31 6.46
C LEU A 95 5.29 -9.27 7.45
N GLY A 96 4.57 -8.94 8.53
CA GLY A 96 5.03 -7.95 9.49
C GLY A 96 4.83 -6.49 9.09
N LEU A 97 4.20 -6.23 7.93
CA LEU A 97 3.99 -4.89 7.37
C LEU A 97 3.13 -4.02 8.28
N PHE A 98 2.28 -4.63 9.10
CA PHE A 98 1.42 -3.91 10.02
C PHE A 98 2.20 -3.04 11.02
N ASN A 99 3.39 -3.46 11.45
CA ASN A 99 4.24 -2.67 12.37
C ASN A 99 4.68 -1.39 11.67
N TYR A 100 5.22 -1.55 10.46
CA TYR A 100 5.64 -0.43 9.64
C TYR A 100 4.50 0.55 9.39
N GLN A 101 3.29 0.06 9.04
CA GLN A 101 2.12 0.90 8.83
C GLN A 101 1.78 1.72 10.08
N VAL A 102 1.70 1.07 11.24
CA VAL A 102 1.40 1.73 12.51
C VAL A 102 2.46 2.78 12.87
N THR A 103 3.74 2.44 12.79
CA THR A 103 4.83 3.38 13.07
C THR A 103 4.84 4.55 12.10
N TYR A 104 4.70 4.29 10.80
CA TYR A 104 4.68 5.32 9.76
C TYR A 104 3.49 6.28 9.94
N THR A 105 2.29 5.76 10.21
CA THR A 105 1.10 6.59 10.46
C THR A 105 1.30 7.50 11.68
N ARG A 106 1.93 7.02 12.77
CA ARG A 106 2.24 7.87 13.93
C ARG A 106 3.21 9.00 13.60
N VAL A 107 4.28 8.70 12.85
CA VAL A 107 5.24 9.72 12.39
C VAL A 107 4.51 10.76 11.53
N LEU A 108 3.74 10.31 10.55
CA LEU A 108 3.00 11.18 9.63
C LEU A 108 2.00 12.09 10.35
N LEU A 109 1.20 11.55 11.28
CA LEU A 109 0.24 12.33 12.06
C LEU A 109 0.93 13.40 12.90
N LYS A 110 2.09 13.06 13.48
CA LYS A 110 2.87 14.01 14.26
C LYS A 110 3.42 15.15 13.40
N GLU A 111 3.87 14.85 12.19
CA GLU A 111 4.39 15.84 11.25
C GLU A 111 3.28 16.77 10.74
N LEU A 112 2.12 16.22 10.37
CA LEU A 112 1.02 17.00 9.78
C LEU A 112 0.18 17.77 10.79
N CYS A 113 -0.04 17.21 11.98
CA CYS A 113 -1.03 17.72 12.94
C CYS A 113 -0.48 17.87 14.36
N GLY A 114 0.81 17.60 14.57
CA GLY A 114 1.45 17.64 15.87
C GLY A 114 1.07 16.46 16.77
N GLN A 115 1.51 16.56 18.04
CA GLN A 115 1.34 15.48 19.02
C GLN A 115 -0.13 15.17 19.31
N ILE A 116 -1.03 16.16 19.18
CA ILE A 116 -2.48 16.02 19.43
C ILE A 116 -3.09 14.89 18.59
N ALA A 117 -2.69 14.75 17.33
CA ALA A 117 -3.23 13.70 16.46
C ALA A 117 -2.74 12.30 16.83
N VAL A 118 -1.51 12.19 17.33
CA VAL A 118 -0.95 10.93 17.85
C VAL A 118 -1.66 10.52 19.13
N ASP A 119 -1.91 11.47 20.03
CA ASP A 119 -2.60 11.22 21.30
C ASP A 119 -4.06 10.79 21.05
N GLU A 120 -4.74 11.40 20.07
CA GLU A 120 -6.09 10.98 19.64
C GLU A 120 -6.09 9.57 19.04
N LEU A 121 -5.09 9.23 18.22
CA LEU A 121 -4.94 7.86 17.71
C LEU A 121 -4.78 6.86 18.86
N ASP A 122 -3.88 7.15 19.81
CA ASP A 122 -3.61 6.30 20.97
C ASP A 122 -4.86 6.16 21.88
N ASN A 123 -5.62 7.25 22.08
CA ASN A 123 -6.90 7.24 22.80
C ASN A 123 -7.96 6.37 22.12
N ARG A 124 -8.05 6.41 20.78
CA ARG A 124 -8.99 5.56 20.02
C ARG A 124 -8.60 4.08 20.10
N LEU A 125 -7.31 3.77 19.99
CA LEU A 125 -6.81 2.40 20.13
C LEU A 125 -7.10 1.85 21.53
N ALA A 126 -6.94 2.66 22.58
CA ALA A 126 -7.26 2.27 23.96
C ALA A 126 -8.76 1.99 24.20
N LYS A 127 -9.65 2.55 23.37
CA LYS A 127 -11.12 2.36 23.45
C LYS A 127 -11.63 1.13 22.69
N ILE A 128 -10.79 0.42 21.93
CA ILE A 128 -11.20 -0.79 21.20
C ILE A 128 -11.75 -1.82 22.21
N PRO A 129 -12.98 -2.36 22.01
CA PRO A 129 -13.59 -3.30 22.94
C PRO A 129 -12.74 -4.55 23.16
N ARG A 130 -12.81 -5.09 24.39
CA ARG A 130 -12.00 -6.25 24.78
C ARG A 130 -12.51 -7.51 24.08
N PHE A 131 -11.63 -8.15 23.30
CA PHE A 131 -11.85 -9.49 22.78
C PHE A 131 -10.96 -10.50 23.54
N PRO A 132 -11.50 -11.65 23.98
CA PRO A 132 -10.70 -12.70 24.61
C PRO A 132 -9.58 -13.15 23.66
N GLY A 133 -8.32 -13.05 24.09
CA GLY A 133 -7.14 -13.49 23.32
C GLY A 133 -6.33 -12.40 22.61
N LEU A 134 -6.82 -11.15 22.56
CA LEU A 134 -6.06 -9.99 22.06
C LEU A 134 -5.24 -9.31 23.16
N LYS A 135 -4.02 -8.85 22.85
CA LYS A 135 -3.22 -8.04 23.79
C LYS A 135 -3.77 -6.61 23.83
N ILE A 136 -3.91 -6.08 25.03
CA ILE A 136 -4.52 -4.77 25.29
C ILE A 136 -3.44 -3.70 25.41
N PHE A 137 -3.60 -2.62 24.67
CA PHE A 137 -2.79 -1.42 24.76
C PHE A 137 -3.50 -0.36 25.60
N LYS A 138 -3.46 -0.50 26.93
CA LYS A 138 -4.22 0.34 27.88
C LYS A 138 -3.94 1.85 27.75
N ASN A 139 -2.75 2.20 27.28
CA ASN A 139 -2.28 3.57 27.09
C ASN A 139 -1.97 3.84 25.59
N GLY A 140 -2.67 3.17 24.68
CA GLY A 140 -2.30 3.17 23.26
C GLY A 140 -0.90 2.63 23.01
N LEU A 141 -0.27 3.08 21.92
CA LEU A 141 1.04 2.62 21.46
C LEU A 141 2.20 3.46 22.00
N GLU A 142 1.91 4.52 22.75
CA GLU A 142 2.90 5.45 23.31
C GLU A 142 3.98 4.75 24.14
N ASN A 143 3.59 3.77 24.96
CA ASN A 143 4.50 3.06 25.86
C ASN A 143 5.30 1.94 25.18
N ILE A 144 5.04 1.66 23.90
CA ILE A 144 5.75 0.63 23.14
C ILE A 144 7.00 1.24 22.52
N LYS A 145 8.12 1.20 23.25
CA LYS A 145 9.41 1.68 22.74
C LYS A 145 9.92 0.87 21.54
N ARG A 146 9.59 -0.42 21.50
CA ARG A 146 9.84 -1.37 20.40
C ARG A 146 8.77 -2.44 20.47
N PHE A 147 8.16 -2.77 19.34
CA PHE A 147 7.29 -3.94 19.25
C PHE A 147 8.14 -5.21 19.37
N THR A 148 7.97 -5.94 20.46
CA THR A 148 8.50 -7.30 20.58
C THR A 148 7.75 -8.24 19.64
N ALA A 149 8.36 -9.37 19.26
CA ALA A 149 7.70 -10.38 18.42
C ALA A 149 6.37 -10.86 19.02
N ASN A 150 6.27 -10.90 20.36
CA ASN A 150 5.04 -11.26 21.05
C ASN A 150 3.98 -10.15 21.01
N GLU A 151 4.38 -8.88 21.11
CA GLU A 151 3.45 -7.74 20.91
C GLU A 151 2.87 -7.73 19.52
N PHE A 152 3.73 -8.00 18.53
CA PHE A 152 3.32 -8.06 17.15
C PHE A 152 2.31 -9.18 16.90
N ARG A 153 2.62 -10.41 17.32
CA ARG A 153 1.70 -11.55 17.21
C ARG A 153 0.34 -11.29 17.85
N ASN A 154 0.30 -10.57 18.97
CA ASN A 154 -0.97 -10.28 19.63
C ASN A 154 -1.75 -9.10 19.03
N MET A 155 -1.11 -8.30 18.18
CA MET A 155 -1.75 -7.23 17.43
C MET A 155 -2.38 -7.74 16.12
N MET A 156 -1.92 -8.91 15.65
CA MET A 156 -2.40 -9.56 14.42
C MET A 156 -3.50 -10.59 14.65
N LYS A 157 -3.67 -11.04 15.89
CA LYS A 157 -4.81 -11.87 16.32
C LYS A 157 -6.06 -11.01 16.43
#